data_AF-A0A7C3AKX0-F1
#
_entry.id   AF-A0A7C3AKX0-F1
#
_cell.length_a   1.000
_cell.length_b   1.000
_cell.length_c   1.000
_cell.angle_alpha   90.00
_cell.angle_beta   90.00
_cell.angle_gamma   90.00
#
_symmetry.space_group_name_H-M   'P 1'
#
loop_
_entity.id
_entity.type
_entity.pdbx_description
1 polymer ?
#
loop_
_entity_poly.entity_id
_entity_poly.type
_entity_poly.pdbx_seq_one_letter_code
_entity_poly.pdbx_strand_id
1 'polypeptide(L)'
;MDKLIISVATTGSWTTRQQTPYVPITEEEIAEQAVQCWREGAAIVHIHVRDEQGRPTCDPARYARVRELIRARGCDLIINMSTGGGAGQVPDEERIAPVRLRPEIASFDAGSLNFGERVFVNSPQFLEALAQEMQAYGVKPEIECFESGFIENARRFIERGLFQPPYWFQMVLGVRGGSPGTVKQLVHMVDMLPPGAKWSVCGIGRAQLPLGLAAMAMGGHVRTGLEDNLYYHKGQLATSNAQLVSRLVRIAGELGRPVATPN
;
A
#
# COMPACT_ATOMS: atom_id res chain seq x y z
N MET A 1 5.75 -12.00 19.40
CA MET A 1 5.20 -11.23 18.26
C MET A 1 5.82 -11.77 16.99
N ASP A 2 5.06 -11.81 15.90
CA ASP A 2 5.60 -12.17 14.58
C ASP A 2 6.66 -11.15 14.13
N LYS A 3 7.53 -11.57 13.20
CA LYS A 3 8.45 -10.65 12.51
C LYS A 3 7.66 -9.49 11.89
N LEU A 4 8.25 -8.30 11.92
CA LEU A 4 7.64 -7.10 11.37
C LEU A 4 7.79 -7.08 9.84
N ILE A 5 6.67 -7.19 9.12
CA ILE A 5 6.60 -6.85 7.70
C ILE A 5 6.55 -5.33 7.55
N ILE A 6 7.42 -4.80 6.68
CA ILE A 6 7.46 -3.40 6.30
C ILE A 6 7.10 -3.31 4.81
N SER A 7 6.02 -2.62 4.49
CA SER A 7 5.64 -2.26 3.13
C SER A 7 6.15 -0.87 2.78
N VAL A 8 6.64 -0.70 1.55
CA VAL A 8 7.02 0.61 1.03
C VAL A 8 6.15 1.04 -0.15
N ALA A 9 5.52 2.21 -0.04
CA ALA A 9 4.74 2.84 -1.11
C ALA A 9 5.54 3.98 -1.73
N THR A 10 6.18 3.71 -2.87
CA THR A 10 7.28 4.55 -3.36
C THR A 10 6.83 5.87 -3.96
N THR A 11 5.69 5.89 -4.64
CA THR A 11 5.34 6.95 -5.60
C THR A 11 3.93 7.51 -5.41
N GLY A 12 2.92 6.65 -5.30
CA GLY A 12 1.52 7.05 -5.28
C GLY A 12 1.03 7.70 -6.56
N SER A 13 -0.22 8.19 -6.52
CA SER A 13 -0.84 8.93 -7.62
C SER A 13 -0.87 10.46 -7.42
N TRP A 14 -0.57 10.95 -6.22
CA TRP A 14 -0.76 12.36 -5.85
C TRP A 14 0.55 13.14 -5.74
N THR A 15 1.61 12.52 -5.21
CA THR A 15 2.89 13.19 -4.97
C THR A 15 3.51 13.65 -6.29
N THR A 16 3.99 14.90 -6.35
CA THR A 16 4.65 15.48 -7.52
C THR A 16 6.07 15.97 -7.20
N ARG A 17 6.88 16.14 -8.25
CA ARG A 17 8.25 16.67 -8.10
C ARG A 17 8.31 18.11 -7.60
N GLN A 18 7.22 18.86 -7.74
CA GLN A 18 7.12 20.21 -7.16
C GLN A 18 7.03 20.16 -5.63
N GLN A 19 6.44 19.10 -5.07
CA GLN A 19 6.32 18.92 -3.62
C GLN A 19 7.59 18.34 -3.01
N THR A 20 8.24 17.41 -3.73
CA THR A 20 9.54 16.84 -3.33
C THR A 20 10.34 16.41 -4.55
N PRO A 21 11.64 16.72 -4.65
CA PRO A 21 12.46 16.23 -5.76
C PRO A 21 12.73 14.72 -5.69
N TYR A 22 12.45 14.08 -4.53
CA TYR A 22 12.83 12.70 -4.23
C TYR A 22 11.78 11.65 -4.63
N VAL A 23 10.59 12.05 -5.10
CA VAL A 23 9.57 11.11 -5.57
C VAL A 23 10.02 10.46 -6.89
N PRO A 24 10.07 9.11 -6.98
CA PRO A 24 10.41 8.43 -8.23
C PRO A 24 9.20 8.43 -9.18
N ILE A 25 9.42 8.76 -10.45
CA ILE A 25 8.37 8.86 -11.48
C ILE A 25 8.58 7.82 -12.58
N THR A 26 9.80 7.66 -13.08
CA THR A 26 10.07 6.68 -14.15
C THR A 26 10.16 5.27 -13.58
N GLU A 27 10.00 4.28 -14.44
CA GLU A 27 10.08 2.87 -14.08
C GLU A 27 11.45 2.52 -13.47
N GLU A 28 12.53 3.07 -14.02
CA GLU A 28 13.89 2.91 -13.50
C GLU A 28 14.06 3.51 -12.09
N GLU A 29 13.50 4.69 -11.85
CA GLU A 29 13.58 5.35 -10.53
C GLU A 29 12.75 4.60 -9.48
N ILE A 30 11.56 4.12 -9.87
CA ILE A 30 10.69 3.33 -8.99
C ILE A 30 11.40 2.04 -8.60
N ALA A 31 11.95 1.32 -9.58
CA ALA A 31 12.69 0.08 -9.34
C ALA A 31 13.95 0.33 -8.49
N GLU A 32 14.69 1.42 -8.72
CA GLU A 32 15.85 1.81 -7.91
C GLU A 32 15.47 2.03 -6.46
N GLN A 33 14.46 2.85 -6.19
CA GLN A 33 14.05 3.11 -4.82
C GLN A 33 13.47 1.85 -4.15
N ALA A 34 12.73 1.01 -4.88
CA ALA A 34 12.24 -0.26 -4.35
C ALA A 34 13.40 -1.17 -3.90
N VAL A 35 14.45 -1.32 -4.72
CA VAL A 35 15.63 -2.12 -4.38
C VAL A 35 16.41 -1.52 -3.20
N GLN A 36 16.53 -0.20 -3.11
CA GLN A 36 17.13 0.45 -1.95
C GLN A 36 16.33 0.16 -0.67
N CYS A 37 15.00 0.22 -0.73
CA CYS A 37 14.14 -0.09 0.40
C CYS A 37 14.22 -1.56 0.84
N TRP A 38 14.31 -2.48 -0.13
CA TRP A 38 14.53 -3.90 0.15
C TRP A 38 15.83 -4.12 0.94
N ARG A 39 16.93 -3.49 0.52
CA ARG A 39 18.22 -3.56 1.21
C ARG A 39 18.16 -3.01 2.64
N GLU A 40 17.30 -2.03 2.90
CA GLU A 40 17.07 -1.51 4.25
C GLU A 40 16.17 -2.42 5.10
N GLY A 41 15.37 -3.31 4.48
CA GLY A 41 14.51 -4.27 5.19
C GLY A 41 13.02 -4.21 4.83
N ALA A 42 12.63 -3.54 3.74
CA ALA A 42 11.27 -3.67 3.22
C ALA A 42 11.04 -5.09 2.66
N ALA A 43 9.85 -5.65 2.91
CA ALA A 43 9.45 -6.97 2.42
C ALA A 43 8.42 -6.89 1.27
N ILE A 44 7.65 -5.80 1.23
CA ILE A 44 6.61 -5.55 0.23
C ILE A 44 6.88 -4.18 -0.42
N VAL A 45 6.72 -4.08 -1.73
CA VAL A 45 6.63 -2.79 -2.44
C VAL A 45 5.24 -2.61 -3.02
N HIS A 46 4.62 -1.47 -2.69
CA HIS A 46 3.38 -0.99 -3.27
C HIS A 46 3.69 -0.03 -4.41
N ILE A 47 3.27 -0.42 -5.61
CA ILE A 47 3.65 0.24 -6.86
C ILE A 47 2.45 1.00 -7.42
N HIS A 48 2.71 2.28 -7.71
CA HIS A 48 1.95 3.07 -8.67
C HIS A 48 2.91 3.47 -9.79
N VAL A 49 2.45 3.39 -11.04
CA VAL A 49 3.20 3.88 -12.20
C VAL A 49 2.67 5.23 -12.66
N ARG A 50 3.51 5.98 -13.36
CA ARG A 50 3.19 7.30 -13.92
C ARG A 50 3.45 7.29 -15.43
N ASP A 51 2.73 8.12 -16.16
CA ASP A 51 3.04 8.40 -17.56
C ASP A 51 4.23 9.36 -17.69
N GLU A 52 4.62 9.66 -18.93
CA GLU A 52 5.74 10.57 -19.25
C GLU A 52 5.54 11.99 -18.71
N GLN A 53 4.29 12.40 -18.50
CA GLN A 53 3.93 13.70 -17.92
C GLN A 53 3.83 13.65 -16.39
N GLY A 54 4.13 12.50 -15.78
CA GLY A 54 4.03 12.29 -14.34
C GLY A 54 2.60 12.11 -13.83
N ARG A 55 1.62 11.89 -14.71
CA ARG A 55 0.22 11.64 -14.33
C ARG A 55 0.01 10.17 -13.98
N PRO A 56 -0.97 9.85 -13.11
CA PRO A 56 -1.28 8.46 -12.79
C PRO A 56 -1.74 7.68 -14.03
N THR A 57 -1.26 6.46 -14.17
CA THR A 57 -1.71 5.51 -15.20
C THR A 57 -1.80 4.11 -14.59
N CYS A 58 -2.61 3.24 -15.18
CA CYS A 58 -2.65 1.81 -14.83
C CYS A 58 -2.11 0.92 -15.97
N ASP A 59 -1.28 1.49 -16.86
CA ASP A 59 -0.66 0.77 -17.98
C ASP A 59 0.10 -0.50 -17.51
N PRO A 60 -0.37 -1.70 -17.88
CA PRO A 60 0.28 -2.96 -17.50
C PRO A 60 1.72 -3.08 -18.02
N ALA A 61 2.06 -2.47 -19.15
CA ALA A 61 3.42 -2.53 -19.67
C ALA A 61 4.42 -1.85 -18.72
N ARG A 62 4.03 -0.73 -18.13
CA ARG A 62 4.85 0.00 -17.15
C ARG A 62 4.99 -0.77 -15.84
N TYR A 63 3.91 -1.37 -15.36
CA TYR A 63 3.97 -2.26 -14.18
C TYR A 63 4.90 -3.46 -14.42
N ALA A 64 4.78 -4.11 -15.58
CA ALA A 64 5.63 -5.22 -15.97
C ALA A 64 7.11 -4.80 -16.03
N ARG A 65 7.38 -3.61 -16.58
CA ARG A 65 8.73 -3.04 -16.67
C ARG A 65 9.34 -2.78 -15.29
N VAL A 66 8.61 -2.18 -14.36
CA VAL A 66 9.09 -1.98 -12.98
C VAL A 66 9.43 -3.32 -12.32
N ARG A 67 8.55 -4.33 -12.45
CA ARG A 67 8.81 -5.67 -11.92
C ARG A 67 10.07 -6.29 -12.52
N GLU A 68 10.22 -6.23 -13.85
CA GLU A 68 11.39 -6.74 -14.54
C GLU A 68 12.68 -6.12 -13.99
N LEU A 69 12.71 -4.79 -13.85
CA LEU A 69 13.86 -4.05 -13.33
C LEU A 69 14.19 -4.40 -11.88
N ILE A 70 13.19 -4.60 -11.02
CA ILE A 70 13.38 -5.06 -9.64
C ILE A 70 14.00 -6.47 -9.64
N ARG A 71 13.41 -7.41 -10.38
CA ARG A 71 13.85 -8.81 -10.42
C ARG A 71 15.24 -8.97 -11.06
N ALA A 72 15.57 -8.18 -12.08
CA ALA A 72 16.88 -8.16 -12.72
C ALA A 72 18.03 -7.81 -11.76
N ARG A 73 17.73 -7.17 -10.62
CA ARG A 73 18.69 -6.79 -9.59
C ARG A 73 18.74 -7.80 -8.42
N GLY A 74 18.14 -8.97 -8.59
CA GLY A 74 18.08 -10.03 -7.58
C GLY A 74 17.19 -9.69 -6.39
N CYS A 75 16.31 -8.71 -6.50
CA CYS A 75 15.41 -8.29 -5.43
C CYS A 75 14.14 -9.13 -5.43
N ASP A 76 13.87 -9.79 -4.30
CA ASP A 76 12.77 -10.73 -4.10
C ASP A 76 11.56 -10.13 -3.36
N LEU A 77 11.46 -8.79 -3.27
CA LEU A 77 10.30 -8.09 -2.72
C LEU A 77 8.98 -8.67 -3.23
N ILE A 78 8.01 -8.86 -2.34
CA ILE A 78 6.62 -9.09 -2.74
C ILE A 78 6.12 -7.84 -3.46
N ILE A 79 5.61 -8.00 -4.68
CA ILE A 79 5.12 -6.89 -5.47
C ILE A 79 3.61 -6.74 -5.27
N ASN A 80 3.21 -5.58 -4.77
CA ASN A 80 1.84 -5.12 -4.70
C ASN A 80 1.60 -4.11 -5.85
N MET A 81 0.77 -4.50 -6.83
CA MET A 81 0.36 -3.59 -7.90
C MET A 81 -0.94 -2.88 -7.55
N SER A 82 -0.93 -1.55 -7.57
CA SER A 82 -2.11 -0.76 -7.24
C SER A 82 -3.19 -0.84 -8.31
N THR A 83 -4.45 -1.01 -7.86
CA THR A 83 -5.68 -0.92 -8.66
C THR A 83 -6.47 0.36 -8.38
N GLY A 84 -5.86 1.33 -7.68
CA GLY A 84 -6.56 2.53 -7.21
C GLY A 84 -6.83 3.60 -8.28
N GLY A 85 -6.18 3.54 -9.44
CA GLY A 85 -6.53 4.38 -10.60
C GLY A 85 -6.47 5.89 -10.38
N GLY A 86 -5.67 6.35 -9.43
CA GLY A 86 -5.56 7.78 -9.10
C GLY A 86 -6.86 8.40 -8.59
N ALA A 87 -7.71 7.64 -7.88
CA ALA A 87 -8.98 8.08 -7.31
C ALA A 87 -9.95 8.65 -8.36
N GLY A 88 -10.35 7.80 -9.31
CA GLY A 88 -11.34 8.14 -10.34
C GLY A 88 -10.77 8.81 -11.60
N GLN A 89 -9.44 8.80 -11.78
CA GLN A 89 -8.81 9.35 -12.99
C GLN A 89 -8.67 8.33 -14.11
N VAL A 90 -8.69 7.04 -13.76
CA VAL A 90 -8.48 5.92 -14.69
C VAL A 90 -9.75 5.07 -14.73
N PRO A 91 -10.22 4.64 -15.93
CA PRO A 91 -11.36 3.75 -16.06
C PRO A 91 -11.20 2.41 -15.33
N ASP A 92 -12.30 1.82 -14.90
CA ASP A 92 -12.33 0.57 -14.13
C ASP A 92 -11.61 -0.60 -14.81
N GLU A 93 -11.77 -0.78 -16.13
CA GLU A 93 -11.07 -1.84 -16.87
C GLU A 93 -9.55 -1.68 -16.83
N GLU A 94 -9.06 -0.45 -16.96
CA GLU A 94 -7.63 -0.15 -16.88
C GLU A 94 -7.09 -0.36 -15.46
N ARG A 95 -7.91 -0.11 -14.43
CA ARG A 95 -7.57 -0.36 -13.02
C ARG A 95 -7.44 -1.85 -12.70
N ILE A 96 -8.20 -2.70 -13.38
CA ILE A 96 -8.15 -4.17 -13.23
C ILE A 96 -6.95 -4.76 -13.98
N ALA A 97 -6.55 -4.16 -15.10
CA ALA A 97 -5.54 -4.71 -16.00
C ALA A 97 -4.20 -5.14 -15.34
N PRO A 98 -3.64 -4.45 -14.32
CA PRO A 98 -2.43 -4.91 -13.63
C PRO A 98 -2.54 -6.28 -12.98
N VAL A 99 -3.74 -6.71 -12.56
CA VAL A 99 -3.98 -8.04 -11.95
C VAL A 99 -3.63 -9.17 -12.92
N ARG A 100 -3.84 -8.96 -14.23
CA ARG A 100 -3.55 -9.95 -15.28
C ARG A 100 -2.06 -10.27 -15.41
N LEU A 101 -1.20 -9.42 -14.87
CA LEU A 101 0.25 -9.66 -14.79
C LEU A 101 0.62 -10.68 -13.72
N ARG A 102 -0.33 -11.15 -12.91
CA ARG A 102 -0.13 -12.09 -11.79
C ARG A 102 0.92 -11.59 -10.77
N PRO A 103 0.79 -10.37 -10.23
CA PRO A 103 1.61 -9.98 -9.08
C PRO A 103 1.29 -10.88 -7.87
N GLU A 104 2.22 -10.96 -6.92
CA GLU A 104 2.02 -11.74 -5.70
C GLU A 104 0.81 -11.21 -4.91
N ILE A 105 0.69 -9.88 -4.81
CA ILE A 105 -0.49 -9.21 -4.25
C ILE A 105 -0.92 -8.01 -5.11
N ALA A 106 -2.15 -7.55 -4.94
CA ALA A 106 -2.64 -6.31 -5.53
C ALA A 106 -3.58 -5.61 -4.53
N SER A 107 -3.63 -4.27 -4.56
CA SER A 107 -4.49 -3.52 -3.67
C SER A 107 -5.97 -3.76 -4.01
N PHE A 108 -6.83 -3.79 -3.01
CA PHE A 108 -8.28 -3.91 -3.15
C PHE A 108 -8.95 -2.86 -2.26
N ASP A 109 -9.27 -1.71 -2.83
CA ASP A 109 -9.93 -0.59 -2.14
C ASP A 109 -11.41 -0.92 -1.85
N ALA A 110 -11.69 -1.47 -0.66
CA ALA A 110 -12.95 -2.14 -0.34
C ALA A 110 -14.18 -1.23 -0.15
N GLY A 111 -14.22 -0.07 -0.80
CA GLY A 111 -15.34 0.85 -0.77
C GLY A 111 -15.04 2.22 -1.39
N SER A 112 -16.05 3.07 -1.44
CA SER A 112 -15.94 4.44 -1.94
C SER A 112 -15.89 5.45 -0.80
N LEU A 113 -15.19 6.57 -0.99
CA LEU A 113 -15.13 7.68 -0.04
C LEU A 113 -14.82 9.01 -0.73
N ASN A 114 -15.00 10.11 0.00
CA ASN A 114 -14.38 11.38 -0.38
C ASN A 114 -12.86 11.28 -0.20
N PHE A 115 -12.10 11.79 -1.17
CA PHE A 115 -10.66 11.74 -1.21
C PHE A 115 -10.10 13.11 -1.61
N GLY A 116 -9.84 13.96 -0.61
CA GLY A 116 -9.49 15.36 -0.83
C GLY A 116 -10.63 16.10 -1.52
N GLU A 117 -10.37 16.58 -2.74
CA GLU A 117 -11.32 17.31 -3.56
C GLU A 117 -12.07 16.43 -4.56
N ARG A 118 -11.90 15.10 -4.48
CA ARG A 118 -12.48 14.11 -5.39
C ARG A 118 -13.28 13.06 -4.62
N VAL A 119 -13.99 12.23 -5.34
CA VAL A 119 -14.56 10.99 -4.82
C VAL A 119 -13.72 9.84 -5.35
N PHE A 120 -13.19 9.01 -4.46
CA PHE A 120 -12.57 7.76 -4.85
C PHE A 120 -13.67 6.71 -4.99
N VAL A 121 -14.08 6.45 -6.23
CA VAL A 121 -15.18 5.56 -6.56
C VAL A 121 -14.70 4.12 -6.73
N ASN A 122 -15.25 3.24 -5.90
CA ASN A 122 -15.18 1.79 -6.01
C ASN A 122 -16.60 1.26 -5.91
N SER A 123 -17.28 1.17 -7.05
CA SER A 123 -18.65 0.68 -7.10
C SER A 123 -18.72 -0.79 -6.70
N PRO A 124 -19.85 -1.30 -6.16
CA PRO A 124 -20.01 -2.73 -5.91
C PRO A 124 -19.74 -3.60 -7.13
N GLN A 125 -20.10 -3.12 -8.33
CA GLN A 125 -19.87 -3.81 -9.61
C GLN A 125 -18.38 -3.91 -9.92
N PHE A 126 -17.63 -2.80 -9.74
CA PHE A 126 -16.18 -2.79 -9.89
C PHE A 126 -15.51 -3.76 -8.92
N LEU A 127 -15.91 -3.72 -7.64
CA LEU A 127 -15.34 -4.58 -6.60
C LEU A 127 -15.60 -6.06 -6.89
N GLU A 128 -16.78 -6.40 -7.40
CA GLU A 128 -17.08 -7.76 -7.84
C GLU A 128 -16.18 -8.20 -8.98
N ALA A 129 -16.07 -7.39 -10.03
CA ALA A 129 -15.22 -7.69 -11.19
C ALA A 129 -13.74 -7.84 -10.78
N LEU A 130 -13.24 -6.93 -9.94
CA LEU A 130 -11.87 -6.97 -9.45
C LEU A 130 -11.59 -8.21 -8.59
N ALA A 131 -12.49 -8.57 -7.68
CA ALA A 131 -12.34 -9.76 -6.85
C ALA A 131 -12.32 -11.05 -7.68
N GLN A 132 -13.19 -11.14 -8.69
CA GLN A 132 -13.22 -12.27 -9.63
C GLN A 132 -11.93 -12.35 -10.46
N GLU A 133 -11.44 -11.22 -10.96
CA GLU A 133 -10.18 -11.18 -11.72
C GLU A 133 -8.99 -11.61 -10.84
N MET A 134 -8.91 -11.09 -9.61
CA MET A 134 -7.87 -11.48 -8.65
C MET A 134 -7.89 -12.99 -8.39
N GLN A 135 -9.07 -13.56 -8.15
CA GLN A 135 -9.23 -15.01 -7.97
C GLN A 135 -8.80 -15.79 -9.22
N ALA A 136 -9.23 -15.37 -10.41
CA ALA A 136 -8.92 -16.04 -11.67
C ALA A 136 -7.41 -16.07 -11.99
N TYR A 137 -6.68 -15.03 -11.59
CA TYR A 137 -5.23 -14.91 -11.82
C TYR A 137 -4.38 -15.34 -10.61
N GLY A 138 -5.00 -15.81 -9.53
CA GLY A 138 -4.31 -16.26 -8.31
C GLY A 138 -3.62 -15.13 -7.54
N VAL A 139 -4.11 -13.90 -7.69
CA VAL A 139 -3.56 -12.71 -7.03
C VAL A 139 -4.24 -12.53 -5.67
N LYS A 140 -3.45 -12.36 -4.62
CA LYS A 140 -3.97 -12.15 -3.27
C LYS A 140 -4.30 -10.67 -3.04
N PRO A 141 -5.49 -10.33 -2.53
CA PRO A 141 -5.83 -8.94 -2.23
C PRO A 141 -5.08 -8.45 -0.98
N GLU A 142 -4.47 -7.27 -1.08
CA GLU A 142 -4.25 -6.37 0.07
C GLU A 142 -5.49 -5.50 0.22
N ILE A 143 -6.28 -5.76 1.25
CA ILE A 143 -7.61 -5.16 1.44
C ILE A 143 -7.44 -3.78 2.08
N GLU A 144 -7.50 -2.73 1.27
CA GLU A 144 -7.33 -1.34 1.69
C GLU A 144 -8.63 -0.84 2.34
N CYS A 145 -8.55 -0.48 3.62
CA CYS A 145 -9.69 -0.02 4.43
C CYS A 145 -9.46 1.43 4.86
N PHE A 146 -10.19 2.34 4.22
CA PHE A 146 -10.18 3.77 4.56
C PHE A 146 -11.22 4.13 5.63
N GLU A 147 -12.16 3.22 5.91
CA GLU A 147 -13.23 3.35 6.89
C GLU A 147 -13.60 1.98 7.46
N SER A 148 -14.26 1.94 8.62
CA SER A 148 -14.71 0.68 9.25
C SER A 148 -15.66 -0.13 8.36
N GLY A 149 -16.53 0.53 7.60
CA GLY A 149 -17.43 -0.13 6.65
C GLY A 149 -16.73 -0.89 5.53
N PHE A 150 -15.46 -0.58 5.23
CA PHE A 150 -14.69 -1.28 4.20
C PHE A 150 -14.33 -2.70 4.66
N ILE A 151 -14.16 -2.90 5.98
CA ILE A 151 -13.95 -4.21 6.59
C ILE A 151 -15.21 -5.07 6.41
N GLU A 152 -16.40 -4.48 6.60
CA GLU A 152 -17.67 -5.18 6.37
C GLU A 152 -17.89 -5.54 4.89
N ASN A 153 -17.52 -4.64 3.98
CA ASN A 153 -17.56 -4.95 2.55
C ASN A 153 -16.63 -6.13 2.21
N ALA A 154 -15.40 -6.12 2.73
CA ALA A 154 -14.45 -7.21 2.54
C ALA A 154 -14.94 -8.54 3.13
N ARG A 155 -15.63 -8.52 4.28
CA ARG A 155 -16.21 -9.72 4.91
C ARG A 155 -17.18 -10.43 3.96
N ARG A 156 -17.95 -9.71 3.15
CA ARG A 156 -18.85 -10.31 2.14
C ARG A 156 -18.11 -11.12 1.07
N PHE A 157 -16.93 -10.66 0.65
CA PHE A 157 -16.10 -11.39 -0.32
C PHE A 157 -15.43 -12.61 0.32
N ILE A 158 -15.07 -12.51 1.60
CA ILE A 158 -14.55 -13.64 2.39
C ILE A 158 -15.63 -14.72 2.57
N GLU A 159 -16.83 -14.37 3.00
CA GLU A 159 -17.95 -15.30 3.22
C GLU A 159 -18.35 -16.05 1.93
N ARG A 160 -18.19 -15.40 0.77
CA ARG A 160 -18.45 -15.98 -0.54
C ARG A 160 -17.27 -16.81 -1.09
N GLY A 161 -16.16 -16.91 -0.36
CA GLY A 161 -14.97 -17.67 -0.77
C GLY A 161 -14.17 -17.03 -1.90
N LEU A 162 -14.42 -15.75 -2.23
CA LEU A 162 -13.63 -15.04 -3.24
C LEU A 162 -12.24 -14.68 -2.70
N PHE A 163 -12.13 -14.41 -1.40
CA PHE A 163 -10.85 -14.17 -0.73
C PHE A 163 -10.44 -15.37 0.11
N GLN A 164 -9.18 -15.77 -0.02
CA GLN A 164 -8.61 -16.94 0.67
C GLN A 164 -7.67 -16.54 1.81
N PRO A 165 -7.70 -17.24 2.95
CA PRO A 165 -6.80 -16.97 4.07
C PRO A 165 -5.32 -17.26 3.69
N PRO A 166 -4.34 -16.66 4.38
CA PRO A 166 -4.49 -15.66 5.44
C PRO A 166 -4.97 -14.30 4.89
N TYR A 167 -5.94 -13.65 5.50
CA TYR A 167 -6.41 -12.34 5.02
C TYR A 167 -5.39 -11.24 5.35
N TRP A 168 -5.19 -10.28 4.44
CA TRP A 168 -4.25 -9.18 4.62
C TRP A 168 -4.99 -7.85 4.46
N PHE A 169 -5.15 -7.13 5.57
CA PHE A 169 -5.86 -5.85 5.63
C PHE A 169 -4.88 -4.68 5.81
N GLN A 170 -5.06 -3.60 5.06
CA GLN A 170 -4.31 -2.36 5.22
C GLN A 170 -5.24 -1.27 5.76
N MET A 171 -4.95 -0.78 6.96
CA MET A 171 -5.70 0.33 7.58
C MET A 171 -5.14 1.65 7.04
N VAL A 172 -5.87 2.32 6.15
CA VAL A 172 -5.42 3.58 5.51
C VAL A 172 -6.07 4.77 6.21
N LEU A 173 -5.33 5.44 7.10
CA LEU A 173 -5.88 6.43 8.03
C LEU A 173 -5.27 7.81 7.83
N GLY A 174 -6.12 8.85 7.88
CA GLY A 174 -5.72 10.26 7.79
C GLY A 174 -5.88 10.90 6.42
N VAL A 175 -6.46 10.18 5.46
CA VAL A 175 -6.92 10.76 4.19
C VAL A 175 -8.02 11.79 4.49
N ARG A 176 -7.98 12.95 3.81
CA ARG A 176 -9.07 13.93 3.91
C ARG A 176 -10.34 13.35 3.26
N GLY A 177 -11.36 13.09 4.08
CA GLY A 177 -12.62 12.47 3.64
C GLY A 177 -12.78 10.99 4.01
N GLY A 178 -11.74 10.38 4.60
CA GLY A 178 -11.80 9.06 5.21
C GLY A 178 -11.56 9.10 6.73
N SER A 179 -11.27 7.93 7.31
CA SER A 179 -11.08 7.77 8.75
C SER A 179 -9.93 8.64 9.28
N PRO A 180 -10.06 9.22 10.48
CA PRO A 180 -9.02 10.06 11.05
C PRO A 180 -7.76 9.24 11.40
N GLY A 181 -6.58 9.81 11.13
CA GLY A 181 -5.27 9.23 11.45
C GLY A 181 -4.92 9.25 12.93
N THR A 182 -5.69 8.54 13.76
CA THR A 182 -5.54 8.50 15.23
C THR A 182 -5.43 7.07 15.73
N VAL A 183 -4.71 6.86 16.84
CA VAL A 183 -4.57 5.54 17.47
C VAL A 183 -5.93 4.98 17.90
N LYS A 184 -6.85 5.82 18.39
CA LYS A 184 -8.21 5.40 18.76
C LYS A 184 -8.95 4.79 17.57
N GLN A 185 -8.83 5.40 16.39
CA GLN A 185 -9.44 4.87 15.17
C GLN A 185 -8.78 3.57 14.73
N LEU A 186 -7.45 3.49 14.79
CA LEU A 186 -6.71 2.27 14.47
C LEU A 186 -7.16 1.09 15.35
N VAL A 187 -7.21 1.27 16.67
CA VAL A 187 -7.65 0.24 17.63
C VAL A 187 -9.06 -0.24 17.28
N HIS A 188 -9.99 0.70 17.05
CA HIS A 188 -11.36 0.37 16.70
C HIS A 188 -11.45 -0.51 15.44
N MET A 189 -10.71 -0.16 14.37
CA MET A 189 -10.75 -0.92 13.12
C MET A 189 -10.06 -2.28 13.25
N VAL A 190 -8.98 -2.39 14.03
CA VAL A 190 -8.31 -3.66 14.31
C VAL A 190 -9.23 -4.63 15.07
N ASP A 191 -10.02 -4.13 16.03
CA ASP A 191 -10.99 -4.94 16.78
C ASP A 191 -12.13 -5.51 15.90
N MET A 192 -12.36 -4.92 14.71
CA MET A 192 -13.39 -5.38 13.76
C MET A 192 -12.91 -6.48 12.81
N LEU A 193 -11.59 -6.72 12.74
CA LEU A 193 -11.02 -7.66 11.77
C LEU A 193 -11.49 -9.10 12.02
N PRO A 194 -11.65 -9.91 10.95
CA PRO A 194 -11.98 -11.31 11.12
C PRO A 194 -10.84 -12.06 11.84
N PRO A 195 -11.15 -13.11 12.63
CA PRO A 195 -10.14 -13.88 13.35
C PRO A 195 -9.02 -14.39 12.42
N GLY A 196 -7.78 -14.25 12.87
CA GLY A 196 -6.60 -14.70 12.12
C GLY A 196 -6.19 -13.79 10.96
N ALA A 197 -6.89 -12.69 10.70
CA ALA A 197 -6.45 -11.69 9.74
C ALA A 197 -5.10 -11.09 10.16
N LYS A 198 -4.22 -10.94 9.17
CA LYS A 198 -3.02 -10.12 9.28
C LYS A 198 -3.36 -8.70 8.85
N TRP A 199 -2.70 -7.73 9.46
CA TRP A 199 -2.99 -6.32 9.16
C TRP A 199 -1.75 -5.44 9.22
N SER A 200 -1.77 -4.40 8.39
CA SER A 200 -0.79 -3.31 8.35
C SER A 200 -1.51 -1.98 8.54
N VAL A 201 -0.78 -0.94 8.93
CA VAL A 201 -1.29 0.44 8.91
C VAL A 201 -0.52 1.32 7.93
N CYS A 202 -1.26 2.13 7.20
CA CYS A 202 -0.80 3.25 6.39
C CYS A 202 -1.32 4.54 7.04
N GLY A 203 -0.42 5.32 7.65
CA GLY A 203 -0.77 6.63 8.19
C GLY A 203 -0.40 7.75 7.21
N ILE A 204 -1.35 8.60 6.87
CA ILE A 204 -1.12 9.70 5.92
C ILE A 204 -0.44 10.89 6.60
N GLY A 205 0.62 11.38 5.97
CA GLY A 205 1.39 12.55 6.40
C GLY A 205 1.87 12.44 7.85
N ARG A 206 1.44 13.40 8.68
CA ARG A 206 1.81 13.46 10.11
C ARG A 206 1.39 12.23 10.92
N ALA A 207 0.45 11.42 10.41
CA ALA A 207 -0.02 10.21 11.09
C ALA A 207 0.90 8.99 10.84
N GLN A 208 1.78 9.02 9.82
CA GLN A 208 2.58 7.86 9.40
C GLN A 208 3.38 7.24 10.56
N LEU A 209 4.26 8.03 11.18
CA LEU A 209 5.13 7.51 12.23
C LEU A 209 4.34 7.14 13.51
N PRO A 210 3.47 8.00 14.09
CA PRO A 210 2.73 7.64 15.28
C PRO A 210 1.86 6.38 15.13
N LEU A 211 1.16 6.23 14.00
CA LEU A 211 0.36 5.04 13.74
C LEU A 211 1.24 3.80 13.49
N GLY A 212 2.34 3.93 12.76
CA GLY A 212 3.29 2.84 12.56
C GLY A 212 3.83 2.31 13.89
N LEU A 213 4.17 3.19 14.84
CA LEU A 213 4.63 2.78 16.17
C LEU A 213 3.53 2.12 17.00
N ALA A 214 2.30 2.64 16.94
CA ALA A 214 1.16 2.00 17.58
C ALA A 214 0.90 0.60 17.01
N ALA A 215 0.96 0.44 15.68
CA ALA A 215 0.81 -0.86 15.04
C ALA A 215 1.91 -1.85 15.44
N MET A 216 3.17 -1.40 15.53
CA MET A 216 4.26 -2.24 16.02
C MET A 216 3.97 -2.78 17.43
N ALA A 217 3.50 -1.93 18.33
CA ALA A 217 3.16 -2.29 19.71
C ALA A 217 1.93 -3.20 19.81
N MET A 218 0.96 -3.04 18.91
CA MET A 218 -0.25 -3.87 18.82
C MET A 218 -0.03 -5.21 18.07
N GLY A 219 1.19 -5.47 17.59
CA GLY A 219 1.52 -6.68 16.84
C GLY A 219 1.19 -6.63 15.34
N GLY A 220 0.65 -5.51 14.83
CA GLY A 220 0.42 -5.27 13.41
C GLY A 220 1.70 -5.01 12.61
N HIS A 221 1.52 -4.77 11.31
CA HIS A 221 2.57 -4.45 10.36
C HIS A 221 2.51 -2.96 9.95
N VAL A 222 3.50 -2.50 9.19
CA VAL A 222 3.63 -1.06 8.90
C VAL A 222 3.86 -0.82 7.41
N ARG A 223 3.24 0.24 6.90
CA ARG A 223 3.51 0.82 5.59
C ARG A 223 4.12 2.21 5.74
N THR A 224 5.11 2.51 4.91
CA THR A 224 5.73 3.84 4.82
C THR A 224 6.04 4.19 3.37
N GLY A 225 6.38 5.45 3.10
CA GLY A 225 6.89 5.87 1.80
C GLY A 225 6.43 7.26 1.42
N LEU A 226 6.98 7.76 0.30
CA LEU A 226 6.72 9.08 -0.27
C LEU A 226 5.35 9.18 -0.93
N GLU A 227 4.65 8.06 -1.14
CA GLU A 227 3.22 8.08 -1.43
C GLU A 227 2.42 8.66 -0.26
N ASP A 228 2.74 8.21 0.96
CA ASP A 228 1.92 8.47 2.14
C ASP A 228 2.40 9.71 2.92
N ASN A 229 3.71 9.99 2.91
CA ASN A 229 4.31 11.10 3.65
C ASN A 229 5.64 11.56 3.05
N LEU A 230 5.76 12.86 2.79
CA LEU A 230 6.97 13.46 2.20
C LEU A 230 8.05 13.82 3.22
N TYR A 231 7.72 13.79 4.52
CA TYR A 231 8.54 14.39 5.56
C TYR A 231 9.17 13.34 6.48
N TYR A 232 10.48 13.42 6.69
CA TYR A 232 11.15 12.64 7.73
C TYR A 232 10.84 13.22 9.12
N HIS A 233 10.99 14.54 9.26
CA HIS A 233 10.56 15.30 10.44
C HIS A 233 9.70 16.49 10.01
N LYS A 234 9.03 17.14 10.96
CA LYS A 234 8.25 18.35 10.68
C LYS A 234 9.16 19.40 10.01
N GLY A 235 8.84 19.76 8.77
CA GLY A 235 9.61 20.73 7.97
C GLY A 235 10.88 20.18 7.31
N GLN A 236 11.21 18.89 7.49
CA GLN A 236 12.35 18.24 6.85
C GLN A 236 11.85 17.15 5.91
N LEU A 237 12.04 17.35 4.60
CA LEU A 237 11.73 16.34 3.59
C LEU A 237 12.54 15.06 3.83
N ALA A 238 11.90 13.91 3.61
CA ALA A 238 12.62 12.67 3.45
C ALA A 238 13.37 12.69 2.11
N THR A 239 14.61 12.21 2.11
CA THR A 239 15.49 12.23 0.93
C THR A 239 15.42 10.96 0.10
N SER A 240 14.79 9.91 0.63
CA SER A 240 14.49 8.67 -0.10
C SER A 240 13.42 7.87 0.64
N ASN A 241 12.75 6.96 -0.07
CA ASN A 241 11.91 5.95 0.56
C ASN A 241 12.73 5.05 1.51
N ALA A 242 13.98 4.74 1.15
CA ALA A 242 14.89 3.92 1.96
C ALA A 242 15.18 4.55 3.33
N GLN A 243 15.31 5.89 3.41
CA GLN A 243 15.47 6.61 4.68
C GLN A 243 14.26 6.39 5.61
N LEU A 244 13.05 6.35 5.05
CA LEU A 244 11.82 6.11 5.82
C LEU A 244 11.76 4.66 6.33
N VAL A 245 12.16 3.69 5.51
CA VAL A 245 12.25 2.27 5.88
C VAL A 245 13.30 2.04 6.97
N SER A 246 14.51 2.56 6.78
CA SER A 246 15.64 2.43 7.71
C SER A 246 15.28 2.91 9.12
N ARG A 247 14.50 4.00 9.22
CA ARG A 247 13.96 4.48 10.50
C ARG A 247 13.09 3.44 11.20
N LEU A 248 12.19 2.78 10.47
CA LEU A 248 11.29 1.78 11.04
C LEU A 248 12.07 0.51 11.45
N VAL A 249 13.06 0.11 10.65
CA VAL A 249 13.95 -1.02 10.95
C VAL A 249 14.72 -0.79 12.24
N ARG A 250 15.33 0.40 12.39
CA ARG A 250 16.01 0.77 13.64
C ARG A 250 15.06 0.71 14.84
N ILE A 251 13.87 1.32 14.73
CA ILE A 251 12.91 1.34 15.84
C ILE A 251 12.40 -0.08 16.16
N ALA A 252 12.18 -0.93 15.16
CA ALA A 252 11.83 -2.32 15.37
C ALA A 252 12.93 -3.07 16.14
N GLY A 253 14.20 -2.78 15.86
CA GLY A 253 15.36 -3.24 16.63
C GLY A 253 15.31 -2.81 18.10
N GLU A 254 15.02 -1.53 18.37
CA GLU A 254 14.84 -1.01 19.74
C GLU A 254 13.69 -1.69 20.50
N LEU A 255 12.64 -2.10 19.78
CA LEU A 255 11.50 -2.85 20.34
C LEU A 255 11.78 -4.36 20.49
N GLY A 256 12.95 -4.84 20.06
CA GLY A 256 13.26 -6.28 20.03
C GLY A 256 12.40 -7.07 19.05
N ARG A 257 11.81 -6.43 18.04
CA ARG A 257 10.95 -7.07 17.03
C ARG A 257 11.72 -7.19 15.70
N PRO A 258 12.21 -8.40 15.33
CA PRO A 258 12.95 -8.59 14.09
C PRO A 258 12.10 -8.29 12.86
N VAL A 259 12.71 -7.72 11.82
CA VAL A 259 12.08 -7.43 10.53
C VAL A 259 11.98 -8.71 9.68
N ALA A 260 10.89 -8.87 8.95
CA ALA A 260 10.66 -9.98 8.04
C ALA A 260 11.42 -9.80 6.72
N THR A 261 11.97 -10.88 6.20
CA THR A 261 12.43 -10.98 4.81
C THR A 261 11.24 -11.28 3.89
N PRO A 262 11.35 -11.10 2.57
CA PRO A 262 10.29 -11.50 1.62
C PRO A 262 9.95 -13.00 1.63
N ASN A 263 10.89 -13.86 2.04
CA ASN A 263 10.72 -15.31 2.21
C ASN A 263 10.28 -15.69 3.62
#